data_AF-A0A840CC32-F1
#
_entry.id   AF-A0A840CC32-F1
#
_cell.length_a   1.000
_cell.length_b   1.000
_cell.length_c   1.000
_cell.angle_alpha   90.00
_cell.angle_beta   90.00
_cell.angle_gamma   90.00
#
_symmetry.space_group_name_H-M   'P 1'
#
loop_
_entity.id
_entity.type
_entity.pdbx_description
1 polymer ?
#
loop_
_entity_poly.entity_id
_entity_poly.type
_entity_poly.pdbx_seq_one_letter_code
_entity_poly.pdbx_strand_id
1 'polypeptide(L)'
;MKRIASAARHQTIRRFARFVLVGLINTLFGYGLYAALILIGTPPQPALFLSFFVGVLWNYFTTARFVFRVGGFSRLPAYAACYIAVYLLNAYVLHGVIRAGLSPLTAQALLTPLAAVLTFVLVSFVMRPRPA
;
A
#
# COMPACT_ATOMS: atom_id res chain seq x y z
N MET A 1 11.04 24.21 -28.35
CA MET A 1 10.47 22.88 -28.00
C MET A 1 11.31 22.05 -26.99
N LYS A 2 12.64 21.94 -27.11
CA LYS A 2 13.48 21.07 -26.23
C LYS A 2 13.41 21.38 -24.71
N ARG A 3 13.24 22.65 -24.31
CA ARG A 3 13.17 23.07 -22.88
C ARG A 3 11.89 22.64 -22.14
N ILE A 4 10.75 22.58 -22.83
CA ILE A 4 9.47 22.17 -22.23
C ILE A 4 9.46 20.65 -22.01
N ALA A 5 10.01 19.89 -22.96
CA ALA A 5 10.18 18.44 -22.84
C ALA A 5 11.12 18.05 -21.69
N SER A 6 12.20 18.81 -21.45
CA SER A 6 13.10 18.53 -20.32
C SER A 6 12.42 18.84 -18.98
N ALA A 7 11.73 19.97 -18.84
CA ALA A 7 11.03 20.32 -17.61
C ALA A 7 9.92 19.33 -17.25
N ALA A 8 9.14 18.87 -18.24
CA ALA A 8 8.12 17.84 -18.06
C ALA A 8 8.73 16.50 -17.61
N ARG A 9 9.85 16.08 -18.23
CA ARG A 9 10.56 14.85 -17.86
C ARG A 9 11.08 14.88 -16.41
N HIS A 10 11.62 16.01 -15.96
CA HIS A 10 12.09 16.17 -14.58
C HIS A 10 10.94 16.16 -13.56
N GLN A 11 9.76 16.72 -13.91
CA GLN A 11 8.60 16.64 -13.04
C GLN A 11 8.07 15.20 -12.89
N THR A 12 8.03 14.42 -13.97
CA THR A 12 7.60 13.01 -13.93
C THR A 12 8.53 12.15 -13.10
N ILE A 13 9.85 12.28 -13.29
CA ILE A 13 10.86 11.54 -12.52
C ILE A 13 10.76 11.87 -11.02
N ARG A 14 10.61 13.15 -10.68
CA ARG A 14 10.52 13.59 -9.28
C ARG A 14 9.22 13.13 -8.59
N ARG A 15 8.11 13.02 -9.33
CA ARG A 15 6.85 12.45 -8.83
C ARG A 15 6.97 10.94 -8.63
N PHE A 16 7.57 10.23 -9.59
CA PHE A 16 7.81 8.79 -9.47
C PHE A 16 8.75 8.46 -8.30
N ALA A 17 9.84 9.21 -8.12
CA ALA A 17 10.75 9.03 -6.99
C ALA A 17 10.04 9.23 -5.64
N ARG A 18 9.16 10.24 -5.53
CA ARG A 18 8.34 10.45 -4.33
C ARG A 18 7.34 9.33 -4.11
N PHE A 19 6.70 8.83 -5.17
CA PHE A 19 5.79 7.70 -5.08
C PHE A 19 6.51 6.44 -4.57
N VAL A 20 7.69 6.13 -5.11
CA VAL A 20 8.51 5.00 -4.66
C VAL A 20 8.94 5.19 -3.21
N LEU A 21 9.45 6.37 -2.84
CA LEU A 21 9.92 6.66 -1.49
C LEU A 21 8.78 6.54 -0.46
N VAL A 22 7.62 7.16 -0.72
CA VAL A 22 6.46 7.11 0.16
C VAL A 22 5.89 5.68 0.21
N GLY A 23 5.85 4.98 -0.92
CA GLY A 23 5.49 3.57 -0.99
C GLY A 23 6.40 2.68 -0.15
N LEU A 24 7.71 2.92 -0.17
CA LEU A 24 8.69 2.19 0.64
C LEU A 24 8.47 2.43 2.12
N ILE A 25 8.30 3.70 2.53
CA ILE A 25 8.03 4.07 3.93
C ILE A 25 6.73 3.41 4.41
N ASN A 26 5.67 3.44 3.60
CA ASN A 26 4.38 2.84 3.97
C ASN A 26 4.46 1.32 4.04
N THR A 27 5.25 0.70 3.17
CA THR A 27 5.52 -0.75 3.18
C THR A 27 6.29 -1.15 4.43
N LEU A 28 7.37 -0.43 4.75
CA LEU A 28 8.18 -0.66 5.93
C LEU A 28 7.37 -0.46 7.21
N PHE A 29 6.50 0.56 7.25
CA PHE A 29 5.62 0.78 8.39
C PHE A 29 4.60 -0.35 8.54
N GLY A 30 3.90 -0.74 7.46
CA GLY A 30 2.91 -1.82 7.52
C GLY A 30 3.51 -3.16 7.92
N TYR A 31 4.64 -3.55 7.29
CA TYR A 31 5.36 -4.77 7.64
C TYR A 31 5.96 -4.70 9.05
N GLY A 32 6.56 -3.56 9.42
CA GLY A 32 7.16 -3.35 10.74
C GLY A 32 6.13 -3.46 11.86
N LEU A 33 4.93 -2.90 11.66
CA LEU A 33 3.84 -3.03 12.63
C LEU A 33 3.33 -4.47 12.74
N TYR A 34 3.14 -5.17 11.62
CA TYR A 34 2.81 -6.59 11.65
C TYR A 34 3.89 -7.40 12.38
N ALA A 35 5.16 -7.19 12.05
CA ALA A 35 6.28 -7.88 12.67
C ALA A 35 6.34 -7.60 14.18
N ALA A 36 6.17 -6.36 14.61
CA ALA A 36 6.12 -6.01 16.02
C ALA A 36 4.99 -6.75 16.76
N LEU A 37 3.79 -6.81 16.19
CA LEU A 37 2.65 -7.54 16.76
C LEU A 37 2.92 -9.04 16.88
N ILE A 38 3.55 -9.65 15.86
CA ILE A 38 3.95 -11.06 15.91
C ILE A 38 5.01 -11.30 16.99
N LEU A 39 6.01 -10.42 17.10
CA LEU A 39 7.12 -10.56 18.06
C LEU A 39 6.66 -10.45 19.52
N ILE A 40 5.56 -9.74 19.80
CA ILE A 40 4.94 -9.71 21.13
C ILE A 40 3.94 -10.85 21.38
N GLY A 41 3.84 -11.81 20.44
CA GLY A 41 3.01 -13.02 20.59
C GLY A 41 1.59 -12.90 20.05
N THR A 42 1.25 -11.85 19.31
CA THR A 42 -0.08 -11.72 18.70
C THR A 42 -0.25 -12.79 17.60
N PRO A 43 -1.39 -13.50 17.55
CA PRO A 43 -1.64 -14.44 16.47
C PRO A 43 -1.67 -13.76 15.09
N PRO A 44 -1.28 -14.45 14.00
CA PRO A 44 -1.10 -13.83 12.69
C PRO A 44 -2.31 -13.10 12.12
N GLN A 45 -3.52 -13.63 12.30
CA GLN A 45 -4.75 -13.03 11.75
C GLN A 45 -5.11 -11.70 12.45
N PRO A 46 -5.19 -11.64 13.79
CA PRO A 46 -5.31 -10.37 14.51
C PRO A 46 -4.18 -9.37 14.20
N ALA A 47 -2.93 -9.84 14.09
CA ALA A 47 -1.80 -8.98 13.74
C ALA A 47 -1.97 -8.37 12.33
N LEU A 48 -2.39 -9.17 11.35
CA LEU A 48 -2.67 -8.71 9.99
C LEU A 48 -3.82 -7.71 9.97
N PHE A 49 -4.90 -7.97 10.70
CA PHE A 49 -6.04 -7.07 10.81
C PHE A 49 -5.64 -5.71 11.39
N LEU A 50 -4.99 -5.70 12.56
CA LEU A 50 -4.56 -4.46 13.22
C LEU A 50 -3.56 -3.67 12.38
N SER A 51 -2.55 -4.35 11.83
CA SER A 51 -1.56 -3.70 10.97
C SER A 51 -2.16 -3.15 9.69
N PHE A 52 -3.19 -3.79 9.12
CA PHE A 52 -3.92 -3.25 7.98
C PHE A 52 -4.67 -1.96 8.33
N PHE A 53 -5.44 -1.94 9.42
CA PHE A 53 -6.20 -0.75 9.82
C PHE A 53 -5.28 0.45 10.10
N VAL A 54 -4.25 0.24 10.92
CA VAL A 54 -3.28 1.30 11.25
C VAL A 54 -2.47 1.69 10.02
N GLY A 55 -2.08 0.71 9.20
CA GLY A 55 -1.35 0.93 7.95
C GLY A 55 -2.15 1.75 6.94
N VAL A 56 -3.45 1.51 6.78
CA VAL A 56 -4.33 2.30 5.90
C VAL A 56 -4.41 3.75 6.39
N LEU A 57 -4.56 3.97 7.70
CA LEU A 57 -4.59 5.32 8.28
C LEU A 57 -3.25 6.05 8.08
N TRP A 58 -2.14 5.37 8.38
CA TRP A 58 -0.80 5.91 8.16
C TRP A 58 -0.55 6.26 6.69
N ASN A 59 -0.91 5.35 5.78
CA ASN A 59 -0.74 5.51 4.34
C ASN A 59 -1.63 6.64 3.80
N TYR A 60 -2.84 6.82 4.36
CA TYR A 60 -3.69 7.98 4.07
C TYR A 60 -3.05 9.28 4.56
N PHE A 61 -2.60 9.37 5.81
CA PHE A 61 -1.99 10.60 6.35
C PHE A 61 -0.70 10.99 5.62
N THR A 62 0.18 10.03 5.36
CA THR A 62 1.44 10.27 4.64
C THR A 62 1.18 10.68 3.19
N THR A 63 0.25 10.01 2.50
CA THR A 63 -0.02 10.30 1.10
C THR A 63 -0.84 11.59 0.94
N ALA A 64 -1.86 11.83 1.77
CA ALA A 64 -2.66 13.06 1.72
C ALA A 64 -1.83 14.32 2.05
N ARG A 65 -0.99 14.25 3.10
CA ARG A 65 -0.20 15.40 3.56
C ARG A 65 1.05 15.65 2.70
N PHE A 66 1.77 14.60 2.29
CA PHE A 66 3.05 14.77 1.58
C PHE A 66 2.95 14.72 0.06
N VAL A 67 1.95 14.03 -0.51
CA VAL A 67 1.82 13.89 -1.98
C VAL A 67 0.82 14.88 -2.55
N PHE A 68 -0.36 14.99 -1.93
CA PHE A 68 -1.47 15.71 -2.56
C PHE A 68 -1.60 17.17 -2.11
N ARG A 69 -1.35 17.54 -0.84
CA ARG A 69 -1.61 18.93 -0.36
C ARG A 69 -3.02 19.44 -0.74
N VAL A 70 -4.01 18.55 -0.87
CA VAL A 70 -5.41 18.87 -1.18
C VAL A 70 -6.36 18.02 -0.33
N GLY A 71 -7.53 18.58 0.01
CA GLY A 71 -8.64 17.88 0.67
C GLY A 71 -9.70 17.41 -0.33
N GLY A 72 -10.39 16.31 -0.01
CA GLY A 72 -11.54 15.78 -0.75
C GLY A 72 -11.72 14.27 -0.61
N PHE A 73 -12.91 13.81 -0.20
CA PHE A 73 -13.22 12.41 0.13
C PHE A 73 -13.94 11.63 -1.00
N SER A 74 -14.24 12.27 -2.12
CA SER A 74 -15.08 11.68 -3.17
C SER A 74 -14.50 10.41 -3.83
N ARG A 75 -13.17 10.21 -3.75
CA ARG A 75 -12.49 9.01 -4.27
C ARG A 75 -12.12 8.00 -3.17
N LEU A 76 -12.38 8.32 -1.91
CA LEU A 76 -12.04 7.48 -0.76
C LEU A 76 -12.80 6.13 -0.76
N PRO A 77 -14.11 6.07 -1.08
CA PRO A 77 -14.82 4.78 -1.11
C PRO A 77 -14.25 3.79 -2.13
N ALA A 78 -13.94 4.26 -3.33
CA ALA A 78 -13.40 3.42 -4.39
C ALA A 78 -11.95 2.98 -4.11
N TYR A 79 -11.17 3.85 -3.44
CA TYR A 79 -9.84 3.50 -2.94
C TYR A 79 -9.90 2.45 -1.81
N ALA A 80 -10.81 2.64 -0.84
CA ALA A 80 -11.01 1.70 0.25
C ALA A 80 -11.45 0.32 -0.25
N ALA A 81 -12.36 0.26 -1.23
CA ALA A 81 -12.80 -1.00 -1.84
C ALA A 81 -11.62 -1.79 -2.46
N CYS A 82 -10.69 -1.10 -3.14
CA CYS A 82 -9.49 -1.74 -3.68
C CYS A 82 -8.61 -2.31 -2.56
N TYR A 83 -8.38 -1.54 -1.49
CA TYR A 83 -7.59 -1.99 -0.35
C TYR A 83 -8.24 -3.18 0.38
N ILE A 84 -9.56 -3.19 0.54
CA ILE A 84 -10.30 -4.31 1.14
C ILE A 84 -10.15 -5.57 0.29
N ALA A 85 -10.28 -5.47 -1.03
CA ALA A 85 -10.11 -6.62 -1.93
C ALA A 85 -8.70 -7.22 -1.82
N VAL A 86 -7.67 -6.37 -1.80
CA VAL A 86 -6.27 -6.82 -1.62
C VAL A 86 -6.07 -7.45 -0.24
N TYR A 87 -6.63 -6.86 0.81
CA TYR A 87 -6.55 -7.40 2.16
C TYR A 87 -7.14 -8.79 2.26
N LEU A 88 -8.35 -9.01 1.73
CA LEU A 88 -9.02 -10.31 1.78
C LEU A 88 -8.21 -11.39 1.06
N LEU A 89 -7.66 -11.06 -0.12
CA LEU A 89 -6.78 -11.96 -0.85
C LEU A 89 -5.49 -12.25 -0.07
N ASN A 90 -4.84 -11.21 0.47
CA ASN A 90 -3.63 -11.37 1.25
C ASN A 90 -3.87 -12.26 2.49
N ALA A 91 -4.96 -12.02 3.23
CA ALA A 91 -5.33 -12.80 4.40
C ALA A 91 -5.58 -14.27 4.07
N TYR A 92 -6.28 -14.55 2.97
CA TYR A 92 -6.53 -15.90 2.49
C TYR A 92 -5.23 -16.63 2.13
N VAL A 93 -4.37 -15.99 1.33
CA VAL A 93 -3.10 -16.57 0.90
C VAL A 93 -2.17 -16.78 2.10
N LEU A 94 -2.02 -15.77 2.97
CA LEU A 94 -1.19 -15.84 4.18
C LEU A 94 -1.57 -17.03 5.05
N HIS A 95 -2.87 -17.24 5.27
CA HIS A 95 -3.35 -18.39 6.01
C HIS A 95 -2.97 -19.72 5.34
N GLY A 96 -3.07 -19.81 4.02
CA GLY A 96 -2.66 -20.98 3.24
C GLY A 96 -1.16 -21.29 3.35
N VAL A 97 -0.28 -20.29 3.14
CA VAL A 97 1.17 -20.50 3.22
C VAL A 97 1.66 -20.79 4.64
N ILE A 98 1.04 -20.21 5.67
CA ILE A 98 1.36 -20.56 7.06
C ILE A 98 0.99 -22.02 7.33
N ARG A 99 -0.17 -22.50 6.87
CA ARG A 99 -0.55 -23.92 6.99
C ARG A 99 0.38 -24.84 6.19
N ALA A 100 0.98 -24.36 5.11
CA ALA A 100 2.00 -25.07 4.36
C ALA A 100 3.38 -25.09 5.04
N GLY A 101 3.53 -24.48 6.22
CA GLY A 101 4.74 -24.55 7.05
C GLY A 101 5.65 -23.32 6.97
N LEU A 102 5.29 -22.27 6.24
CA LEU A 102 6.08 -21.03 6.25
C LEU A 102 5.89 -20.28 7.58
N SER A 103 6.97 -19.71 8.09
CA SER A 103 6.88 -18.83 9.26
C SER A 103 6.00 -17.61 8.94
N PRO A 104 5.23 -17.08 9.90
CA PRO A 104 4.37 -15.91 9.67
C PRO A 104 5.11 -14.68 9.14
N LEU A 105 6.36 -14.45 9.58
CA LEU A 105 7.18 -13.33 9.13
C LEU A 105 7.66 -13.53 7.70
N THR A 106 8.17 -14.73 7.37
CA THR A 106 8.62 -15.05 6.01
C THR A 106 7.47 -15.00 5.03
N ALA A 107 6.32 -15.58 5.38
CA ALA A 107 5.12 -15.57 4.55
C ALA A 107 4.68 -14.13 4.26
N GLN A 108 4.60 -13.27 5.28
CA GLN A 108 4.20 -11.88 5.08
C GLN A 108 5.24 -11.08 4.30
N ALA A 109 6.54 -11.31 4.51
CA ALA A 109 7.60 -10.64 3.76
C ALA A 109 7.51 -10.90 2.25
N LEU A 110 7.11 -12.12 1.85
CA LEU A 110 6.91 -12.49 0.45
C LEU A 110 5.60 -11.91 -0.12
N LEU A 111 4.52 -11.91 0.66
CA LEU A 111 3.21 -11.43 0.21
C LEU A 111 3.10 -9.90 0.15
N THR A 112 3.86 -9.18 0.97
CA THR A 112 3.83 -7.71 1.05
C THR A 112 4.13 -7.03 -0.30
N PRO A 113 5.23 -7.34 -1.02
CA PRO A 113 5.49 -6.71 -2.33
C PRO A 113 4.43 -7.08 -3.37
N LEU A 114 3.90 -8.30 -3.34
CA LEU A 114 2.83 -8.73 -4.25
C LEU A 114 1.54 -7.94 -4.00
N ALA A 115 1.16 -7.77 -2.73
CA ALA A 115 0.01 -6.97 -2.33
C ALA A 115 0.20 -5.49 -2.69
N ALA A 116 1.40 -4.94 -2.56
CA ALA A 116 1.71 -3.57 -2.97
C ALA A 116 1.53 -3.37 -4.50
N VAL A 117 2.04 -4.30 -5.31
CA VAL A 117 1.86 -4.26 -6.78
C VAL A 117 0.38 -4.38 -7.16
N LEU A 118 -0.34 -5.33 -6.56
CA LEU A 118 -1.76 -5.52 -6.82
C LEU A 118 -2.58 -4.27 -6.44
N THR A 119 -2.30 -3.69 -5.28
CA THR A 119 -2.91 -2.44 -4.83
C THR A 119 -2.66 -1.33 -5.84
N PHE A 120 -1.42 -1.17 -6.30
CA PHE A 120 -1.08 -0.17 -7.31
C PHE A 120 -1.89 -0.37 -8.58
N VAL A 121 -1.99 -1.59 -9.10
CA VAL A 121 -2.75 -1.90 -10.31
C VAL A 121 -4.23 -1.54 -10.15
N LEU A 122 -4.88 -2.02 -9.09
CA LEU A 122 -6.31 -1.78 -8.85
C LEU A 122 -6.63 -0.30 -8.66
N VAL A 123 -5.85 0.38 -7.83
CA VAL A 123 -6.01 1.83 -7.60
C VAL A 123 -5.78 2.61 -8.89
N SER A 124 -4.81 2.20 -9.72
CA SER A 124 -4.51 2.85 -11.01
C SER A 124 -5.65 2.73 -12.02
N PHE A 125 -6.51 1.71 -11.93
CA PHE A 125 -7.72 1.62 -12.75
C PHE A 125 -8.82 2.55 -12.23
N VAL A 126 -9.03 2.55 -10.92
CA VAL A 126 -10.12 3.32 -10.27
C VAL A 126 -9.86 4.83 -10.27
N MET A 127 -8.59 5.25 -10.23
CA MET A 127 -8.23 6.66 -10.13
C MET A 127 -7.98 7.37 -11.47
N ARG A 128 -8.18 6.70 -12.62
CA ARG A 128 -8.01 7.35 -13.94
C ARG A 128 -8.93 8.57 -14.08
N PRO A 129 -8.45 9.71 -14.60
CA PRO A 129 -9.33 10.83 -14.94
C PRO A 129 -10.38 10.37 -15.96
N ARG A 130 -11.67 10.65 -15.72
CA ARG A 130 -12.69 10.45 -16.76
C ARG A 130 -12.41 11.44 -17.90
N PRO A 131 -12.46 11.02 -19.18
CA PRO A 131 -12.42 11.96 -20.28
C PRO A 131 -13.59 12.95 -20.14
N ALA A 132 -13.29 14.23 -20.32
CA ALA A 132 -14.27 15.31 -20.31
C ALA A 132 -15.16 15.26 -21.56
#